data_AF-M8B631-F1
#
_entry.id   AF-M8B631-F1
#
_cell.length_a   1.000
_cell.length_b   1.000
_cell.length_c   1.000
_cell.angle_alpha   90.00
_cell.angle_beta   90.00
_cell.angle_gamma   90.00
#
_symmetry.space_group_name_H-M   'P 1'
#
loop_
_entity.id
_entity.type
_entity.pdbx_description
1 polymer ?
#
loop_
_entity_poly.entity_id
_entity_poly.type
_entity_poly.pdbx_seq_one_letter_code
_entity_poly.pdbx_strand_id
1 'polypeptide(L)'
;MAHPNDPEFINLGIFECMAALIWKGLKNRRWLSHDQNIYIPYYAAHVIGSYTMNMEEFAERAVRAGVIPPLVELLRGRLTWVEQRVAVRALGHLATYPSTFPAVADHGEVLELAIQLASSSLEIVYSHFYQFVDRRLGYHCDLLTRGMGGAEMESRKAEEWASQLQCWSLQLINCFAFKPEFLHDICKPEFLAKLPGMWGGLVNENSPAGVGLLRTICQSKLGRGHVANISGVIEALCNIARSSDDWQYMAIDCLLWLVQDPSTYHKVIDKIAPTLIDLADISTLGDYKRLGDTIVTVLQECMQQNGNSRNSISSHTKEEIDELLSFKQKLKSEKNMPKEDLHIKQAAALVVKLEGNSLFSSGNIEGAAAKYSEALALCPMKSKKERVVLHSNRAQCYLLLQQPLAAISDATRALCLHSPLNRHAKSLWRRAQAYDMLGLAKESLLDAILFINECSQSSDPDLSLRQNKVPDYAERLVKKQMRAAWLFRESSLKHGGIHCEGDASDAFGQEADDSEWETVSESDGEDDERREADDETEWKSGGHREDAYEKS
;
A
#
# COMPACT_ATOMS: atom_id res chain seq x y z
N MET A 1 -28.43 8.85 -7.57
CA MET A 1 -28.64 9.97 -8.52
C MET A 1 -27.97 9.58 -9.82
N ALA A 2 -28.72 9.44 -10.91
CA ALA A 2 -28.21 8.91 -12.19
C ALA A 2 -27.41 9.96 -13.00
N HIS A 3 -27.58 11.25 -12.71
CA HIS A 3 -26.99 12.36 -13.47
C HIS A 3 -26.49 13.49 -12.54
N PRO A 4 -25.35 13.32 -11.82
CA PRO A 4 -24.84 14.33 -10.90
C PRO A 4 -24.35 15.63 -11.58
N ASN A 5 -24.20 15.61 -12.90
CA ASN A 5 -23.74 16.76 -13.69
C ASN A 5 -24.92 17.55 -14.29
N ASP A 6 -26.17 17.18 -13.99
CA ASP A 6 -27.36 17.88 -14.47
C ASP A 6 -27.60 19.19 -13.66
N PRO A 7 -27.61 20.36 -14.31
CA PRO A 7 -27.80 21.64 -13.62
C PRO A 7 -29.25 21.93 -13.21
N GLU A 8 -30.25 21.15 -13.64
CA GLU A 8 -31.68 21.44 -13.43
C GLU A 8 -32.00 21.75 -11.96
N PHE A 9 -31.70 20.80 -11.05
CA PHE A 9 -31.97 20.97 -9.64
C PHE A 9 -31.13 22.07 -8.99
N ILE A 10 -29.92 22.32 -9.51
CA ILE A 10 -29.07 23.40 -9.02
C ILE A 10 -29.70 24.75 -9.36
N ASN A 11 -30.22 24.91 -10.58
CA ASN A 11 -30.95 26.11 -11.00
C ASN A 11 -32.22 26.34 -10.17
N LEU A 12 -32.82 25.27 -9.64
CA LEU A 12 -33.98 25.32 -8.75
C LEU A 12 -33.63 25.58 -7.26
N GLY A 13 -32.36 25.79 -6.91
CA GLY A 13 -31.94 26.12 -5.54
C GLY A 13 -31.82 24.91 -4.61
N ILE A 14 -31.37 23.75 -5.14
CA ILE A 14 -31.20 22.54 -4.33
C ILE A 14 -30.22 22.75 -3.17
N PHE A 15 -29.16 23.53 -3.34
CA PHE A 15 -28.14 23.71 -2.30
C PHE A 15 -28.67 24.50 -1.09
N GLU A 16 -29.42 25.57 -1.33
CA GLU A 16 -30.10 26.36 -0.30
C GLU A 16 -31.09 25.49 0.47
N CYS A 17 -31.84 24.66 -0.25
CA CYS A 17 -32.77 23.70 0.34
C CYS A 17 -32.05 22.67 1.22
N MET A 18 -30.98 22.05 0.72
CA MET A 18 -30.21 21.05 1.48
C MET A 18 -29.55 21.67 2.72
N ALA A 19 -28.96 22.86 2.61
CA ALA A 19 -28.39 23.58 3.74
C ALA A 19 -29.45 23.89 4.81
N ALA A 20 -30.63 24.35 4.40
CA ALA A 20 -31.75 24.63 5.30
C ALA A 20 -32.26 23.37 6.00
N LEU A 21 -32.34 22.23 5.28
CA LEU A 21 -32.77 20.96 5.85
C LEU A 21 -31.78 20.41 6.88
N ILE A 22 -30.46 20.52 6.63
CA ILE A 22 -29.43 20.16 7.62
C ILE A 22 -29.60 21.03 8.87
N TRP A 23 -29.72 22.36 8.71
CA TRP A 23 -29.95 23.26 9.84
C TRP A 23 -31.22 22.94 10.63
N LYS A 24 -32.30 22.58 9.93
CA LYS A 24 -33.57 22.21 10.57
C LYS A 24 -33.40 20.94 11.41
N GLY A 25 -32.68 19.93 10.89
CA GLY A 25 -32.35 18.72 11.64
C GLY A 25 -31.49 19.00 12.87
N LEU A 26 -30.50 19.87 12.74
CA LEU A 26 -29.60 20.26 13.84
C LEU A 26 -30.31 21.07 14.94
N LYS A 27 -31.21 21.98 14.57
CA LYS A 27 -31.85 22.93 15.50
C LYS A 27 -33.15 22.43 16.11
N ASN A 28 -33.87 21.52 15.44
CA ASN A 28 -35.19 21.09 15.86
C ASN A 28 -35.26 19.56 16.07
N ARG A 29 -34.95 19.13 17.30
CA ARG A 29 -35.01 17.71 17.70
C ARG A 29 -36.40 17.08 17.52
N ARG A 30 -37.48 17.84 17.78
CA ARG A 30 -38.85 17.34 17.61
C ARG A 30 -39.19 17.07 16.15
N TRP A 31 -38.71 17.93 15.25
CA TRP A 31 -38.86 17.71 13.82
C TRP A 31 -38.01 16.52 13.36
N LEU A 32 -36.77 16.43 13.82
CA LEU A 32 -35.85 15.35 13.45
C LEU A 32 -36.38 13.98 13.88
N SER A 33 -37.00 13.87 15.06
CA SER A 33 -37.58 12.63 15.58
C SER A 33 -38.94 12.25 14.98
N HIS A 34 -39.47 13.06 14.06
CA HIS A 34 -40.78 12.82 13.44
C HIS A 34 -40.63 12.02 12.14
N ASP A 35 -41.39 10.92 12.02
CA ASP A 35 -41.41 10.03 10.87
C ASP A 35 -40.00 9.65 10.36
N GLN A 36 -39.72 9.92 9.09
CA GLN A 36 -38.46 9.61 8.41
C GLN A 36 -37.52 10.83 8.36
N ASN A 37 -37.77 11.87 9.17
CA ASN A 37 -36.94 13.08 9.13
C ASN A 37 -35.50 12.84 9.63
N ILE A 38 -35.28 11.78 10.41
CA ILE A 38 -33.95 11.39 10.92
C ILE A 38 -32.94 11.15 9.78
N TYR A 39 -33.40 10.73 8.60
CA TYR A 39 -32.55 10.49 7.43
C TYR A 39 -32.19 11.76 6.66
N ILE A 40 -32.94 12.85 6.86
CA ILE A 40 -32.84 14.04 5.99
C ILE A 40 -31.46 14.70 6.06
N PRO A 41 -30.84 14.93 7.24
CA PRO A 41 -29.50 15.54 7.29
C PRO A 41 -28.45 14.72 6.54
N TYR A 42 -28.51 13.39 6.64
CA TYR A 42 -27.62 12.48 5.90
C TYR A 42 -27.80 12.65 4.39
N TYR A 43 -29.03 12.53 3.90
CA TYR A 43 -29.30 12.65 2.46
C TYR A 43 -28.98 14.05 1.94
N ALA A 44 -29.28 15.11 2.69
CA ALA A 44 -28.99 16.48 2.29
C ALA A 44 -27.48 16.71 2.11
N ALA A 45 -26.65 16.27 3.07
CA ALA A 45 -25.20 16.34 2.95
C ALA A 45 -24.67 15.47 1.80
N HIS A 46 -25.22 14.25 1.63
CA HIS A 46 -24.86 13.36 0.53
C HIS A 46 -25.19 13.92 -0.86
N VAL A 47 -26.33 14.62 -0.99
CA VAL A 47 -26.72 15.36 -2.20
C VAL A 47 -25.73 16.46 -2.51
N ILE A 48 -25.39 17.31 -1.53
CA ILE A 48 -24.40 18.38 -1.71
C ILE A 48 -23.08 17.79 -2.21
N GLY A 49 -22.57 16.74 -1.55
CA GLY A 49 -21.34 16.08 -1.99
C GLY A 49 -21.44 15.49 -3.40
N SER A 50 -22.59 14.93 -3.78
CA SER A 50 -22.73 14.28 -5.09
C SER A 50 -22.73 15.28 -6.26
N TYR A 51 -23.39 16.42 -6.13
CA TYR A 51 -23.40 17.47 -7.17
C TYR A 51 -22.09 18.25 -7.25
N THR A 52 -21.32 18.31 -6.16
CA THR A 52 -20.07 19.08 -6.10
C THR A 52 -18.83 18.25 -6.44
N MET A 53 -18.98 16.97 -6.79
CA MET A 53 -17.84 16.06 -6.99
C MET A 53 -17.05 16.30 -8.28
N ASN A 54 -17.71 16.70 -9.36
CA ASN A 54 -17.13 16.68 -10.71
C ASN A 54 -17.05 18.05 -11.38
N MET A 55 -17.83 19.04 -10.92
CA MET A 55 -18.00 20.33 -11.59
C MET A 55 -17.67 21.47 -10.62
N GLU A 56 -16.61 22.23 -10.93
CA GLU A 56 -16.15 23.38 -10.12
C GLU A 56 -17.26 24.45 -9.99
N GLU A 57 -17.98 24.75 -11.07
CA GLU A 57 -19.10 25.71 -11.06
C GLU A 57 -20.19 25.31 -10.04
N PHE A 58 -20.47 24.01 -9.90
CA PHE A 58 -21.47 23.53 -8.95
C PHE A 58 -20.97 23.66 -7.51
N ALA A 59 -19.68 23.42 -7.27
CA ALA A 59 -19.04 23.69 -5.99
C ALA A 59 -19.14 25.18 -5.63
N GLU A 60 -18.83 26.09 -6.55
CA GLU A 60 -18.95 27.54 -6.32
C GLU A 60 -20.38 27.97 -5.97
N ARG A 61 -21.37 27.40 -6.67
CA ARG A 61 -22.79 27.64 -6.36
C ARG A 61 -23.16 27.11 -4.98
N ALA A 62 -22.69 25.92 -4.59
CA ALA A 62 -22.92 25.37 -3.27
C ALA A 62 -22.33 26.25 -2.17
N VAL A 63 -21.09 26.74 -2.35
CA VAL A 63 -20.46 27.68 -1.41
C VAL A 63 -21.28 28.96 -1.27
N ARG A 64 -21.72 29.57 -2.39
CA ARG A 64 -22.59 30.75 -2.38
C ARG A 64 -23.93 30.52 -1.68
N ALA A 65 -24.47 29.30 -1.75
CA ALA A 65 -25.69 28.90 -1.07
C ALA A 65 -25.51 28.66 0.45
N GLY A 66 -24.28 28.81 0.98
CA GLY A 66 -24.03 28.70 2.42
C GLY A 66 -24.04 27.27 2.96
N VAL A 67 -23.62 26.29 2.16
CA VAL A 67 -23.60 24.87 2.58
C VAL A 67 -22.51 24.54 3.60
N ILE A 68 -21.41 25.31 3.68
CA ILE A 68 -20.25 24.96 4.51
C ILE A 68 -20.60 24.97 6.01
N PRO A 69 -21.20 26.04 6.60
CA PRO A 69 -21.51 26.05 8.03
C PRO A 69 -22.33 24.85 8.54
N PRO A 70 -23.46 24.45 7.90
CA PRO A 70 -24.20 23.27 8.35
C PRO A 70 -23.42 21.97 8.17
N LEU A 71 -22.57 21.84 7.13
CA LEU A 71 -21.69 20.67 6.97
C LEU A 71 -20.64 20.59 8.08
N VAL A 72 -20.06 21.72 8.51
CA VAL A 72 -19.12 21.76 9.64
C VAL A 72 -19.78 21.34 10.95
N GLU A 73 -21.04 21.74 11.21
CA GLU A 73 -21.77 21.24 12.38
C GLU A 73 -21.99 19.72 12.34
N LEU A 74 -22.26 19.14 11.17
CA LEU A 74 -22.33 17.68 11.02
C LEU A 74 -20.95 17.05 11.27
N LEU A 75 -19.87 17.64 10.74
CA LEU A 75 -18.49 17.18 10.93
C LEU A 75 -18.09 17.14 12.41
N ARG A 76 -18.55 18.12 13.21
CA ARG A 76 -18.37 18.15 14.68
C ARG A 76 -19.07 17.00 15.42
N GLY A 77 -19.87 16.17 14.73
CA GLY A 77 -20.59 15.08 15.37
C GLY A 77 -21.81 15.55 16.16
N ARG A 78 -22.46 16.65 15.75
CA ARG A 78 -23.73 17.11 16.36
C ARG A 78 -24.87 16.10 16.21
N LEU A 79 -24.76 15.21 15.23
CA LEU A 79 -25.63 14.06 15.03
C LEU A 79 -24.83 12.78 15.28
N THR A 80 -24.58 11.97 14.25
CA THR A 80 -23.84 10.71 14.39
C THR A 80 -22.69 10.59 13.39
N TRP A 81 -21.91 9.53 13.52
CA TRP A 81 -20.81 9.21 12.62
C TRP A 81 -21.26 9.03 11.16
N VAL A 82 -22.52 8.63 10.95
CA VAL A 82 -23.12 8.47 9.62
C VAL A 82 -23.22 9.83 8.91
N GLU A 83 -23.61 10.89 9.62
CA GLU A 83 -23.63 12.24 9.08
C GLU A 83 -22.23 12.85 8.98
N GLN A 84 -21.32 12.57 9.92
CA GLN A 84 -19.91 12.99 9.81
C GLN A 84 -19.27 12.46 8.52
N ARG A 85 -19.55 11.20 8.17
CA ARG A 85 -19.05 10.56 6.95
C ARG A 85 -19.47 11.29 5.67
N VAL A 86 -20.73 11.67 5.53
CA VAL A 86 -21.17 12.41 4.33
C VAL A 86 -20.78 13.88 4.36
N ALA A 87 -20.66 14.48 5.56
CA ALA A 87 -20.19 15.84 5.72
C ALA A 87 -18.72 16.00 5.31
N VAL A 88 -17.83 15.10 5.78
CA VAL A 88 -16.41 15.14 5.41
C VAL A 88 -16.21 14.92 3.91
N ARG A 89 -17.01 14.04 3.30
CA ARG A 89 -17.00 13.84 1.84
C ARG A 89 -17.40 15.11 1.08
N ALA A 90 -18.50 15.74 1.48
CA ALA A 90 -18.98 16.96 0.82
C ALA A 90 -17.96 18.11 0.97
N LEU A 91 -17.39 18.30 2.17
CA LEU A 91 -16.33 19.27 2.41
C LEU A 91 -15.07 18.95 1.60
N GLY A 92 -14.69 17.67 1.48
CA GLY A 92 -13.57 17.23 0.65
C GLY A 92 -13.72 17.62 -0.83
N HIS A 93 -14.92 17.40 -1.40
CA HIS A 93 -15.20 17.80 -2.78
C HIS A 93 -15.13 19.32 -2.95
N LEU A 94 -15.72 20.09 -2.03
CA LEU A 94 -15.61 21.56 -2.02
C LEU A 94 -14.16 22.05 -1.84
N ALA A 95 -13.33 21.33 -1.07
CA ALA A 95 -11.94 21.70 -0.86
C ALA A 95 -11.02 21.31 -2.03
N THR A 96 -11.48 20.49 -2.98
CA THR A 96 -10.65 19.99 -4.08
C THR A 96 -10.41 21.07 -5.13
N TYR A 97 -11.34 22.00 -5.32
CA TYR A 97 -11.21 23.06 -6.31
C TYR A 97 -10.49 24.30 -5.76
N PRO A 98 -9.57 24.90 -6.54
CA PRO A 98 -8.91 26.15 -6.15
C PRO A 98 -9.89 27.30 -5.86
N SER A 99 -11.02 27.39 -6.57
CA SER A 99 -11.98 28.48 -6.40
C SER A 99 -12.77 28.41 -5.08
N THR A 100 -13.03 27.21 -4.57
CA THR A 100 -13.84 26.98 -3.37
C THR A 100 -13.04 26.61 -2.13
N PHE A 101 -11.78 26.20 -2.29
CA PHE A 101 -10.87 25.88 -1.18
C PHE A 101 -10.77 27.00 -0.12
N PRO A 102 -10.59 28.29 -0.48
CA PRO A 102 -10.49 29.35 0.52
C PRO A 102 -11.71 29.41 1.44
N ALA A 103 -12.91 29.26 0.88
CA ALA A 103 -14.14 29.27 1.66
C ALA A 103 -14.21 28.10 2.67
N VAL A 104 -13.66 26.93 2.32
CA VAL A 104 -13.56 25.81 3.27
C VAL A 104 -12.48 26.06 4.32
N ALA A 105 -11.34 26.59 3.92
CA ALA A 105 -10.21 26.87 4.80
C ALA A 105 -10.47 28.02 5.80
N ASP A 106 -11.28 29.02 5.42
CA ASP A 106 -11.68 30.14 6.28
C ASP A 106 -12.47 29.66 7.51
N HIS A 107 -13.09 28.48 7.44
CA HIS A 107 -13.62 27.79 8.61
C HIS A 107 -12.49 27.04 9.34
N GLY A 108 -11.73 27.79 10.16
CA GLY A 108 -10.44 27.35 10.72
C GLY A 108 -10.42 26.04 11.53
N GLU A 109 -11.56 25.49 11.92
CA GLU A 109 -11.68 24.19 12.61
C GLU A 109 -11.77 22.98 11.67
N VAL A 110 -12.03 23.19 10.36
CA VAL A 110 -12.25 22.09 9.41
C VAL A 110 -11.05 21.14 9.36
N LEU A 111 -9.84 21.68 9.32
CA LEU A 111 -8.60 20.90 9.30
C LEU A 111 -8.44 20.08 10.59
N GLU A 112 -8.65 20.71 11.75
CA GLU A 112 -8.53 20.04 13.04
C GLU A 112 -9.54 18.90 13.17
N LEU A 113 -10.80 19.14 12.81
CA LEU A 113 -11.86 18.12 12.82
C LEU A 113 -11.55 16.97 11.86
N ALA A 114 -10.98 17.25 10.69
CA ALA A 114 -10.58 16.23 9.73
C ALA A 114 -9.44 15.36 10.29
N ILE A 115 -8.42 15.95 10.92
CA ILE A 115 -7.31 15.23 11.57
C ILE A 115 -7.82 14.35 12.72
N GLN A 116 -8.72 14.89 13.54
CA GLN A 116 -9.37 14.14 14.62
C GLN A 116 -10.14 12.94 14.06
N LEU A 117 -11.00 13.15 13.06
CA LEU A 117 -11.78 12.09 12.42
C LEU A 117 -10.90 11.03 11.74
N ALA A 118 -9.85 11.42 11.02
CA ALA A 118 -8.92 10.46 10.44
C ALA A 118 -8.28 9.56 11.52
N SER A 119 -8.04 10.10 12.71
CA SER A 119 -7.41 9.40 13.83
C SER A 119 -8.36 8.55 14.67
N SER A 120 -9.65 8.91 14.74
CA SER A 120 -10.61 8.29 15.67
C SER A 120 -11.84 7.66 15.00
N SER A 121 -12.00 7.76 13.68
CA SER A 121 -13.17 7.26 12.95
C SER A 121 -13.45 5.78 13.23
N LEU A 122 -12.41 4.94 13.23
CA LEU A 122 -12.54 3.51 13.47
C LEU A 122 -13.05 3.23 14.89
N GLU A 123 -12.51 3.95 15.88
CA GLU A 123 -12.94 3.83 17.28
C GLU A 123 -14.37 4.33 17.49
N ILE A 124 -14.75 5.43 16.82
CA ILE A 124 -16.11 5.98 16.84
C ILE A 124 -17.10 4.96 16.29
N VAL A 125 -16.85 4.42 15.09
CA VAL A 125 -17.77 3.44 14.47
C VAL A 125 -17.81 2.14 15.28
N TYR A 126 -16.67 1.73 15.83
CA TYR A 126 -16.61 0.53 16.66
C TYR A 126 -17.48 0.64 17.90
N SER A 127 -17.22 1.65 18.73
CA SER A 127 -17.88 1.84 20.02
C SER A 127 -19.36 2.24 19.89
N HIS A 128 -19.71 3.01 18.84
CA HIS A 128 -21.08 3.52 18.70
C HIS A 128 -22.00 2.60 17.88
N PHE A 129 -21.46 1.67 17.09
CA PHE A 129 -22.28 0.81 16.22
C PHE A 129 -21.83 -0.65 16.18
N TYR A 130 -20.53 -0.91 15.99
CA TYR A 130 -20.05 -2.27 15.75
C TYR A 130 -20.19 -3.16 17.00
N GLN A 131 -19.78 -2.64 18.16
CA GLN A 131 -19.66 -3.39 19.42
C GLN A 131 -21.00 -3.86 19.98
N PHE A 132 -22.06 -3.05 19.86
CA PHE A 132 -23.36 -3.30 20.49
C PHE A 132 -24.42 -3.65 19.44
N VAL A 133 -24.42 -4.91 18.99
CA VAL A 133 -25.33 -5.38 17.93
C VAL A 133 -26.79 -5.11 18.28
N ASP A 134 -27.19 -5.36 19.53
CA ASP A 134 -28.57 -5.19 20.00
C ASP A 134 -28.99 -3.72 20.21
N ARG A 135 -28.05 -2.77 20.15
CA ARG A 135 -28.29 -1.34 20.42
C ARG A 135 -28.09 -0.46 19.18
N ARG A 136 -27.94 -1.08 18.01
CA ARG A 136 -27.79 -0.35 16.74
C ARG A 136 -29.04 0.49 16.47
N LEU A 137 -28.81 1.74 16.06
CA LEU A 137 -29.92 2.62 15.68
C LEU A 137 -30.52 2.12 14.36
N GLY A 138 -31.83 1.88 14.33
CA GLY A 138 -32.49 1.32 13.15
C GLY A 138 -32.22 2.09 11.86
N TYR A 139 -32.17 3.43 11.93
CA TYR A 139 -31.88 4.25 10.76
C TYR A 139 -30.43 4.12 10.25
N HIS A 140 -29.48 3.75 11.10
CA HIS A 140 -28.12 3.41 10.67
C HIS A 140 -28.13 2.09 9.90
N CYS A 141 -28.80 1.07 10.42
CA CYS A 141 -28.97 -0.21 9.74
C CYS A 141 -29.65 -0.03 8.36
N ASP A 142 -30.74 0.73 8.32
CA ASP A 142 -31.48 1.02 7.09
C ASP A 142 -30.61 1.76 6.06
N LEU A 143 -29.77 2.70 6.49
CA LEU A 143 -28.83 3.39 5.60
C LEU A 143 -27.70 2.48 5.08
N LEU A 144 -27.19 1.58 5.92
CA LEU A 144 -26.10 0.66 5.59
C LEU A 144 -26.53 -0.45 4.64
N THR A 145 -27.69 -1.06 4.90
CA THR A 145 -28.10 -2.31 4.25
C THR A 145 -29.40 -2.19 3.44
N ARG A 146 -30.11 -1.07 3.53
CA ARG A 146 -31.47 -0.91 2.99
C ARG A 146 -32.45 -1.94 3.54
N GLY A 147 -32.26 -2.36 4.80
CA GLY A 147 -33.12 -3.33 5.49
C GLY A 147 -32.85 -4.80 5.11
N MET A 148 -31.69 -5.12 4.53
CA MET A 148 -31.32 -6.47 4.08
C MET A 148 -30.14 -7.06 4.88
N GLY A 149 -30.04 -8.40 4.90
CA GLY A 149 -28.79 -9.09 5.26
C GLY A 149 -28.43 -9.21 6.75
N GLY A 150 -29.27 -8.71 7.67
CA GLY A 150 -29.11 -8.93 9.11
C GLY A 150 -27.80 -8.41 9.72
N ALA A 151 -27.50 -8.85 10.95
CA ALA A 151 -26.41 -8.32 11.77
C ALA A 151 -25.02 -8.47 11.14
N GLU A 152 -24.77 -9.56 10.39
CA GLU A 152 -23.49 -9.80 9.71
C GLU A 152 -23.26 -8.79 8.58
N MET A 153 -24.27 -8.57 7.72
CA MET A 153 -24.18 -7.58 6.64
C MET A 153 -24.02 -6.17 7.20
N GLU A 154 -24.74 -5.83 8.27
CA GLU A 154 -24.59 -4.56 8.98
C GLU A 154 -23.16 -4.37 9.50
N SER A 155 -22.57 -5.39 10.15
CA SER A 155 -21.19 -5.33 10.64
C SER A 155 -20.19 -5.12 9.50
N ARG A 156 -20.34 -5.86 8.39
CA ARG A 156 -19.48 -5.70 7.21
C ARG A 156 -19.60 -4.31 6.60
N LYS A 157 -20.83 -3.78 6.48
CA LYS A 157 -21.06 -2.43 5.96
C LYS A 157 -20.55 -1.34 6.90
N ALA A 158 -20.62 -1.55 8.21
CA ALA A 158 -20.04 -0.62 9.18
C ALA A 158 -18.51 -0.55 9.06
N GLU A 159 -17.84 -1.70 8.88
CA GLU A 159 -16.40 -1.73 8.60
C GLU A 159 -16.05 -0.98 7.31
N GLU A 160 -16.84 -1.21 6.24
CA GLU A 160 -16.70 -0.48 4.97
C GLU A 160 -16.84 1.04 5.15
N TRP A 161 -17.87 1.48 5.87
CA TRP A 161 -18.12 2.89 6.08
C TRP A 161 -17.13 3.55 7.05
N ALA A 162 -16.58 2.81 8.01
CA ALA A 162 -15.52 3.30 8.88
C ALA A 162 -14.24 3.57 8.07
N SER A 163 -13.87 2.65 7.18
CA SER A 163 -12.78 2.83 6.23
C SER A 163 -13.01 4.05 5.33
N GLN A 164 -14.21 4.20 4.75
CA GLN A 164 -14.57 5.37 3.94
C GLN A 164 -14.46 6.68 4.73
N LEU A 165 -14.96 6.71 5.97
CA LEU A 165 -14.86 7.89 6.85
C LEU A 165 -13.40 8.28 7.10
N GLN A 166 -12.52 7.31 7.38
CA GLN A 166 -11.08 7.57 7.51
C GLN A 166 -10.46 8.10 6.21
N CYS A 167 -10.70 7.41 5.09
CA CYS A 167 -10.14 7.78 3.78
C CYS A 167 -10.60 9.17 3.31
N TRP A 168 -11.88 9.52 3.48
CA TRP A 168 -12.41 10.82 3.10
C TRP A 168 -11.91 11.93 4.01
N SER A 169 -11.66 11.63 5.29
CA SER A 169 -10.98 12.57 6.19
C SER A 169 -9.55 12.84 5.74
N LEU A 170 -8.80 11.79 5.37
CA LEU A 170 -7.46 11.92 4.81
C LEU A 170 -7.46 12.70 3.49
N GLN A 171 -8.43 12.47 2.61
CA GLN A 171 -8.56 13.23 1.37
C GLN A 171 -8.81 14.71 1.61
N LEU A 172 -9.66 15.07 2.59
CA LEU A 172 -9.87 16.46 2.97
C LEU A 172 -8.57 17.08 3.51
N ILE A 173 -7.84 16.39 4.40
CA ILE A 173 -6.54 16.86 4.90
C ILE A 173 -5.54 17.03 3.74
N ASN A 174 -5.56 16.14 2.77
CA ASN A 174 -4.69 16.19 1.59
C ASN A 174 -4.89 17.49 0.79
N CYS A 175 -6.13 18.00 0.67
CA CYS A 175 -6.41 19.31 0.07
C CYS A 175 -5.67 20.45 0.78
N PHE A 176 -5.60 20.41 2.12
CA PHE A 176 -4.84 21.38 2.92
C PHE A 176 -3.32 21.15 2.81
N ALA A 177 -2.85 19.91 2.74
CA ALA A 177 -1.43 19.57 2.68
C ALA A 177 -0.71 20.13 1.44
N PHE A 178 -1.43 20.40 0.36
CA PHE A 178 -0.88 21.11 -0.81
C PHE A 178 -0.52 22.58 -0.54
N LYS A 179 -0.94 23.15 0.59
CA LYS A 179 -0.66 24.55 0.95
C LYS A 179 0.34 24.59 2.12
N PRO A 180 1.54 25.18 1.94
CA PRO A 180 2.58 25.17 2.96
C PRO A 180 2.17 25.73 4.33
N GLU A 181 1.24 26.68 4.36
CA GLU A 181 0.75 27.34 5.57
C GLU A 181 0.06 26.37 6.55
N PHE A 182 -0.53 25.27 6.09
CA PHE A 182 -1.21 24.28 6.96
C PHE A 182 -0.30 23.14 7.39
N LEU A 183 0.91 23.02 6.83
CA LEU A 183 1.79 21.90 7.10
C LEU A 183 2.23 21.83 8.57
N HIS A 184 2.35 22.96 9.28
CA HIS A 184 2.68 22.96 10.69
C HIS A 184 1.62 22.24 11.54
N ASP A 185 0.34 22.43 11.20
CA ASP A 185 -0.77 21.80 11.93
C ASP A 185 -0.96 20.32 11.55
N ILE A 186 -0.70 19.99 10.29
CA ILE A 186 -0.76 18.62 9.77
C ILE A 186 0.41 17.78 10.29
N CYS A 187 1.63 18.33 10.33
CA CYS A 187 2.85 17.59 10.64
C CYS A 187 3.11 17.39 12.15
N LYS A 188 2.06 17.35 12.96
CA LYS A 188 2.15 16.99 14.37
C LYS A 188 2.67 15.55 14.50
N PRO A 189 3.70 15.28 15.35
CA PRO A 189 4.34 13.97 15.42
C PRO A 189 3.37 12.82 15.70
N GLU A 190 2.36 13.05 16.55
CA GLU A 190 1.38 12.05 16.95
C GLU A 190 0.47 11.63 15.79
N PHE A 191 0.17 12.55 14.87
CA PHE A 191 -0.63 12.27 13.69
C PHE A 191 0.22 11.60 12.60
N LEU A 192 1.40 12.16 12.31
CA LEU A 192 2.32 11.60 11.31
C LEU A 192 2.70 10.15 11.61
N ALA A 193 2.94 9.81 12.87
CA ALA A 193 3.27 8.44 13.28
C ALA A 193 2.16 7.41 12.98
N LYS A 194 0.90 7.85 12.88
CA LYS A 194 -0.24 6.98 12.59
C LYS A 194 -0.50 6.79 11.11
N LEU A 195 -0.07 7.73 10.26
CA LEU A 195 -0.37 7.71 8.82
C LEU A 195 -0.02 6.39 8.11
N PRO A 196 1.16 5.78 8.34
CA PRO A 196 1.47 4.51 7.65
C PRO A 196 0.49 3.37 7.97
N GLY A 197 -0.16 3.41 9.14
CA GLY A 197 -1.14 2.42 9.57
C GLY A 197 -2.57 2.67 9.06
N MET A 198 -2.84 3.76 8.34
CA MET A 198 -4.17 4.07 7.79
C MET A 198 -4.29 3.50 6.37
N TRP A 199 -5.09 2.43 6.21
CA TRP A 199 -5.23 1.67 4.97
C TRP A 199 -6.21 2.29 3.99
N GLY A 200 -6.02 1.99 2.70
CA GLY A 200 -6.97 2.29 1.63
C GLY A 200 -7.40 1.05 0.85
N GLY A 201 -6.54 0.61 -0.08
CA GLY A 201 -6.82 -0.25 -1.25
C GLY A 201 -7.50 -1.62 -1.09
N LEU A 202 -7.95 -2.04 0.09
CA LEU A 202 -8.75 -3.28 0.25
C LEU A 202 -10.26 -3.05 0.33
N VAL A 203 -10.67 -1.92 0.90
CA VAL A 203 -12.08 -1.57 1.08
C VAL A 203 -12.44 -0.32 0.26
N ASN A 204 -11.43 0.50 -0.03
CA ASN A 204 -11.53 1.67 -0.88
C ASN A 204 -10.37 1.64 -1.89
N GLU A 205 -10.55 0.84 -2.94
CA GLU A 205 -9.54 0.50 -3.96
C GLU A 205 -8.80 1.73 -4.51
N ASN A 206 -9.46 2.88 -4.62
CA ASN A 206 -8.89 4.09 -5.20
C ASN A 206 -8.20 5.03 -4.19
N SER A 207 -8.19 4.71 -2.90
CA SER A 207 -7.62 5.59 -1.88
C SER A 207 -6.17 5.23 -1.56
N PRO A 208 -5.21 6.15 -1.75
CA PRO A 208 -3.84 5.97 -1.29
C PRO A 208 -3.68 6.16 0.23
N ALA A 209 -4.78 6.47 0.93
CA ALA A 209 -4.88 6.63 2.38
C ALA A 209 -3.70 7.41 2.98
N GLY A 210 -3.10 6.91 4.08
CA GLY A 210 -2.07 7.67 4.79
C GLY A 210 -0.77 7.81 4.02
N VAL A 211 -0.40 6.84 3.17
CA VAL A 211 0.79 6.93 2.30
C VAL A 211 0.62 8.03 1.26
N GLY A 212 -0.58 8.18 0.71
CA GLY A 212 -0.90 9.28 -0.20
C GLY A 212 -0.72 10.65 0.43
N LEU A 213 -1.18 10.81 1.68
CA LEU A 213 -0.99 12.06 2.43
C LEU A 213 0.49 12.29 2.76
N LEU A 214 1.24 11.26 3.17
CA LEU A 214 2.68 11.35 3.40
C LEU A 214 3.42 11.80 2.13
N ARG A 215 3.03 11.28 0.97
CA ARG A 215 3.59 11.71 -0.32
C ARG A 215 3.35 13.19 -0.56
N THR A 216 2.13 13.69 -0.37
CA THR A 216 1.85 15.13 -0.52
C THR A 216 2.67 15.97 0.44
N ILE A 217 2.78 15.57 1.71
CA ILE A 217 3.60 16.25 2.73
C ILE A 217 5.07 16.32 2.29
N CYS A 218 5.63 15.22 1.78
CA CYS A 218 7.02 15.13 1.32
C CYS A 218 7.33 15.97 0.06
N GLN A 219 6.34 16.51 -0.65
CA GLN A 219 6.59 17.45 -1.75
C GLN A 219 7.21 18.76 -1.24
N SER A 220 6.85 19.17 -0.01
CA SER A 220 7.41 20.36 0.64
C SER A 220 8.67 20.04 1.43
N LYS A 221 9.65 20.96 1.39
CA LYS A 221 10.86 20.89 2.23
C LYS A 221 10.55 20.83 3.72
N LEU A 222 9.54 21.59 4.16
CA LEU A 222 9.11 21.58 5.56
C LEU A 222 8.55 20.20 5.94
N GLY A 223 7.67 19.64 5.11
CA GLY A 223 7.08 18.33 5.34
C GLY A 223 8.12 17.21 5.40
N ARG A 224 9.10 17.20 4.48
CA ARG A 224 10.24 16.27 4.54
C ARG A 224 11.00 16.37 5.86
N GLY A 225 11.24 17.59 6.33
CA GLY A 225 11.88 17.83 7.62
C GLY A 225 11.14 17.17 8.79
N HIS A 226 9.81 17.26 8.82
CA HIS A 226 8.99 16.61 9.84
C HIS A 226 8.99 15.08 9.71
N VAL A 227 8.77 14.55 8.51
CA VAL A 227 8.75 13.10 8.25
C VAL A 227 10.09 12.45 8.62
N ALA A 228 11.22 13.08 8.24
CA ALA A 228 12.56 12.59 8.57
C ALA A 228 12.87 12.52 10.07
N ASN A 229 12.11 13.21 10.92
CA ASN A 229 12.30 13.18 12.37
C ASN A 229 11.55 12.01 13.05
N ILE A 230 10.71 11.27 12.33
CA ILE A 230 9.89 10.20 12.90
C ILE A 230 10.37 8.85 12.34
N SER A 231 11.22 8.16 13.10
CA SER A 231 11.83 6.89 12.72
C SER A 231 10.82 5.85 12.23
N GLY A 232 9.73 5.67 12.96
CA GLY A 232 8.71 4.67 12.63
C GLY A 232 8.02 4.94 11.29
N VAL A 233 7.93 6.20 10.84
CA VAL A 233 7.39 6.53 9.52
C VAL A 233 8.37 6.12 8.42
N ILE A 234 9.67 6.32 8.62
CA ILE A 234 10.71 5.89 7.67
C ILE A 234 10.70 4.36 7.54
N GLU A 235 10.68 3.65 8.66
CA GLU A 235 10.62 2.19 8.69
C GLU A 235 9.37 1.66 7.99
N ALA A 236 8.21 2.26 8.24
CA ALA A 236 6.97 1.88 7.57
C ALA A 236 7.00 2.17 6.06
N LEU A 237 7.54 3.33 5.63
CA LEU A 237 7.74 3.62 4.20
C LEU A 237 8.67 2.61 3.54
N CYS A 238 9.74 2.18 4.23
CA CYS A 238 10.64 1.13 3.75
C CYS A 238 9.94 -0.24 3.61
N ASN A 239 9.03 -0.57 4.51
CA ASN A 239 8.25 -1.82 4.42
C ASN A 239 7.22 -1.76 3.28
N ILE A 240 6.49 -0.64 3.15
CA ILE A 240 5.52 -0.44 2.08
C ILE A 240 6.20 -0.41 0.71
N ALA A 241 7.38 0.21 0.59
CA ALA A 241 8.14 0.24 -0.66
C ALA A 241 8.60 -1.16 -1.11
N ARG A 242 8.71 -2.13 -0.19
CA ARG A 242 9.09 -3.52 -0.48
C ARG A 242 7.91 -4.49 -0.48
N SER A 243 6.69 -4.08 -0.17
CA SER A 243 5.54 -4.98 -0.13
C SER A 243 4.78 -5.00 -1.47
N SER A 244 3.78 -5.87 -1.58
CA SER A 244 2.84 -5.91 -2.71
C SER A 244 1.68 -4.90 -2.57
N ASP A 245 1.92 -3.77 -1.92
CA ASP A 245 0.91 -2.71 -1.79
C ASP A 245 0.77 -1.96 -3.13
N ASP A 246 -0.46 -1.70 -3.58
CA ASP A 246 -0.72 -0.96 -4.82
C ASP A 246 -0.09 0.45 -4.82
N TRP A 247 0.16 1.00 -3.64
CA TRP A 247 0.78 2.31 -3.43
C TRP A 247 2.29 2.24 -3.20
N GLN A 248 2.94 1.11 -3.54
CA GLN A 248 4.40 0.90 -3.45
C GLN A 248 5.18 2.09 -4.02
N TYR A 249 4.81 2.58 -5.19
CA TYR A 249 5.50 3.70 -5.86
C TYR A 249 5.44 5.00 -5.05
N MET A 250 4.36 5.25 -4.31
CA MET A 250 4.22 6.46 -3.48
C MET A 250 5.19 6.44 -2.30
N ALA A 251 5.41 5.26 -1.71
CA ALA A 251 6.41 5.09 -0.67
C ALA A 251 7.83 5.29 -1.24
N ILE A 252 8.12 4.74 -2.42
CA ILE A 252 9.40 4.94 -3.11
C ILE A 252 9.65 6.43 -3.39
N ASP A 253 8.66 7.16 -3.91
CA ASP A 253 8.76 8.62 -4.12
C ASP A 253 9.14 9.35 -2.83
N CYS A 254 8.48 9.03 -1.71
CA CYS A 254 8.80 9.63 -0.40
C CYS A 254 10.26 9.37 0.00
N LEU A 255 10.70 8.11 -0.10
CA LEU A 255 12.05 7.71 0.27
C LEU A 255 13.10 8.43 -0.58
N LEU A 256 12.88 8.51 -1.89
CA LEU A 256 13.77 9.23 -2.81
C LEU A 256 13.84 10.72 -2.47
N TRP A 257 12.71 11.39 -2.26
CA TRP A 257 12.71 12.82 -1.92
C TRP A 257 13.38 13.12 -0.58
N LEU A 258 13.24 12.24 0.41
CA LEU A 258 13.89 12.38 1.72
C LEU A 258 15.42 12.22 1.62
N VAL A 259 15.88 11.33 0.75
CA VAL A 259 17.31 11.11 0.50
C VAL A 259 17.91 12.21 -0.37
N GLN A 260 17.18 12.72 -1.36
CA GLN A 260 17.64 13.81 -2.23
C GLN A 260 17.71 15.17 -1.52
N ASP A 261 16.94 15.38 -0.46
CA ASP A 261 16.94 16.66 0.27
C ASP A 261 18.14 16.74 1.23
N PRO A 262 19.08 17.70 1.03
CA PRO A 262 20.28 17.81 1.86
C PRO A 262 19.99 18.04 3.36
N SER A 263 18.80 18.55 3.70
CA SER A 263 18.42 18.81 5.09
C SER A 263 17.95 17.57 5.86
N THR A 264 17.52 16.53 5.14
CA THR A 264 17.01 15.28 5.72
C THR A 264 17.91 14.10 5.48
N TYR A 265 18.65 14.09 4.37
CA TYR A 265 19.53 13.02 3.92
C TYR A 265 20.31 12.31 5.03
N HIS A 266 21.12 13.07 5.79
CA HIS A 266 22.00 12.53 6.83
C HIS A 266 21.26 11.82 7.97
N LYS A 267 19.95 12.09 8.15
CA LYS A 267 19.14 11.46 9.20
C LYS A 267 18.54 10.13 8.75
N VAL A 268 18.36 9.95 7.43
CA VAL A 268 17.51 8.89 6.89
C VAL A 268 18.29 7.89 6.02
N ILE A 269 19.43 8.29 5.44
CA ILE A 269 20.12 7.48 4.43
C ILE A 269 20.47 6.07 4.90
N ASP A 270 21.02 5.92 6.11
CA ASP A 270 21.42 4.60 6.63
C ASP A 270 20.21 3.65 6.79
N LYS A 271 19.00 4.19 6.97
CA LYS A 271 17.76 3.39 7.04
C LYS A 271 17.15 3.12 5.68
N ILE A 272 17.23 4.10 4.77
CA ILE A 272 16.56 4.05 3.47
C ILE A 272 17.39 3.29 2.43
N ALA A 273 18.73 3.41 2.47
CA ALA A 273 19.61 2.84 1.46
C ALA A 273 19.43 1.32 1.25
N PRO A 274 19.35 0.46 2.28
CA PRO A 274 19.14 -0.97 2.08
C PRO A 274 17.86 -1.27 1.28
N THR A 275 16.78 -0.55 1.58
CA THR A 275 15.50 -0.69 0.86
C THR A 275 15.64 -0.25 -0.60
N LEU A 276 16.27 0.89 -0.86
CA LEU A 276 16.48 1.37 -2.22
C LEU A 276 17.38 0.42 -3.03
N ILE A 277 18.38 -0.19 -2.41
CA ILE A 277 19.25 -1.19 -3.05
C ILE A 277 18.44 -2.41 -3.48
N ASP A 278 17.54 -2.92 -2.63
CA ASP A 278 16.68 -4.06 -2.97
C ASP A 278 15.77 -3.79 -4.16
N LEU A 279 15.37 -2.53 -4.35
CA LEU A 279 14.47 -2.06 -5.41
C LEU A 279 15.22 -1.59 -6.68
N ALA A 280 16.56 -1.59 -6.67
CA ALA A 280 17.39 -1.02 -7.74
C ALA A 280 17.30 -1.78 -9.09
N ASP A 281 16.70 -2.96 -9.12
CA ASP A 281 16.50 -3.77 -10.33
C ASP A 281 15.10 -3.64 -10.95
N ILE A 282 14.20 -2.84 -10.36
CA ILE A 282 12.88 -2.57 -10.94
C ILE A 282 13.03 -1.89 -12.30
N SER A 283 12.53 -2.55 -13.36
CA SER A 283 12.49 -1.97 -14.70
C SER A 283 11.33 -1.00 -14.88
N THR A 284 10.11 -1.43 -14.53
CA THR A 284 8.86 -0.72 -14.78
C THR A 284 7.89 -0.98 -13.64
N LEU A 285 7.39 0.08 -13.00
CA LEU A 285 6.38 0.00 -11.94
C LEU A 285 5.23 0.96 -12.29
N GLY A 286 4.11 0.42 -12.78
CA GLY A 286 3.05 1.23 -13.38
C GLY A 286 3.60 2.11 -14.52
N ASP A 287 3.37 3.42 -14.44
CA ASP A 287 3.88 4.39 -15.41
C ASP A 287 5.37 4.74 -15.24
N TYR A 288 6.01 4.33 -14.14
CA TYR A 288 7.41 4.62 -13.86
C TYR A 288 8.32 3.70 -14.66
N LYS A 289 8.89 4.23 -15.75
CA LYS A 289 9.92 3.54 -16.55
C LYS A 289 11.31 3.80 -15.97
N ARG A 290 12.15 2.76 -15.92
CA ARG A 290 13.56 2.83 -15.47
C ARG A 290 13.70 3.31 -14.02
N LEU A 291 12.78 2.89 -13.15
CA LEU A 291 12.79 3.29 -11.74
C LEU A 291 14.09 2.86 -11.04
N GLY A 292 14.57 1.64 -11.29
CA GLY A 292 15.83 1.14 -10.76
C GLY A 292 17.05 2.00 -11.13
N ASP A 293 17.11 2.50 -12.37
CA ASP A 293 18.18 3.41 -12.80
C ASP A 293 18.12 4.76 -12.06
N THR A 294 16.90 5.25 -11.80
CA THR A 294 16.69 6.48 -11.03
C THR A 294 17.17 6.29 -9.60
N ILE A 295 16.82 5.17 -8.97
CA ILE A 295 17.26 4.83 -7.60
C ILE A 295 18.80 4.78 -7.53
N VAL A 296 19.45 4.09 -8.46
CA VAL A 296 20.92 4.01 -8.53
C VAL A 296 21.55 5.38 -8.67
N THR A 297 20.98 6.24 -9.52
CA THR A 297 21.48 7.60 -9.75
C THR A 297 21.41 8.42 -8.45
N VAL A 298 20.27 8.37 -7.75
CA VAL A 298 20.09 9.07 -6.47
C VAL A 298 21.10 8.58 -5.42
N LEU A 299 21.27 7.27 -5.26
CA LEU A 299 22.24 6.71 -4.32
C LEU A 299 23.68 7.12 -4.66
N GLN A 300 24.03 7.17 -5.96
CA GLN A 300 25.34 7.61 -6.42
C GLN A 300 25.58 9.10 -6.10
N GLU A 301 24.61 9.98 -6.35
CA GLU A 301 24.69 11.41 -6.04
C GLU A 301 24.87 11.63 -4.53
N CYS A 302 24.20 10.82 -3.71
CA CYS A 302 24.31 10.88 -2.25
C CYS A 302 25.73 10.62 -1.76
N MET A 303 26.45 9.66 -2.37
CA MET A 303 27.86 9.41 -2.03
C MET A 303 28.77 10.61 -2.35
N GLN A 304 28.47 11.34 -3.42
CA GLN A 304 29.26 12.50 -3.85
C GLN A 304 29.03 13.72 -2.93
N GLN A 305 27.84 13.88 -2.37
CA GLN A 305 27.51 14.99 -1.46
C GLN A 305 28.22 14.88 -0.09
N ASN A 306 28.70 13.70 0.30
CA ASN A 306 29.30 13.43 1.60
C ASN A 306 30.69 14.08 1.83
N GLY A 307 31.27 14.75 0.82
CA GLY A 307 32.60 15.37 0.91
C GLY A 307 32.74 16.51 1.93
N ASN A 308 31.64 17.08 2.46
CA ASN A 308 31.67 18.33 3.23
C ASN A 308 30.94 18.33 4.61
N SER A 309 30.39 17.21 5.11
CA SER A 309 29.51 17.22 6.30
C SER A 309 30.04 16.41 7.50
N ARG A 310 29.79 16.91 8.73
CA ARG A 310 30.20 16.30 10.02
C ARG A 310 29.39 15.05 10.43
N ASN A 311 28.23 14.81 9.81
CA ASN A 311 27.40 13.61 10.03
C ASN A 311 27.51 12.70 8.80
N SER A 312 28.52 11.85 8.80
CA SER A 312 28.82 10.93 7.69
C SER A 312 27.83 9.77 7.64
N ILE A 313 27.45 9.36 6.43
CA ILE A 313 26.88 8.03 6.13
C ILE A 313 27.72 6.96 6.85
N SER A 314 27.07 5.92 7.37
CA SER A 314 27.78 4.79 7.98
C SER A 314 28.71 4.10 6.97
N SER A 315 29.79 3.46 7.45
CA SER A 315 30.70 2.71 6.58
C SER A 315 29.99 1.56 5.88
N HIS A 316 29.12 0.85 6.61
CA HIS A 316 28.31 -0.25 6.10
C HIS A 316 27.44 0.20 4.92
N THR A 317 26.67 1.27 5.08
CA THR A 317 25.81 1.77 3.99
C THR A 317 26.62 2.24 2.78
N LYS A 318 27.83 2.79 2.97
CA LYS A 318 28.70 3.13 1.84
C LYS A 318 29.15 1.87 1.10
N GLU A 319 29.57 0.84 1.81
CA GLU A 319 29.97 -0.45 1.23
C GLU A 319 28.83 -1.07 0.42
N GLU A 320 27.61 -1.08 0.95
CA GLU A 320 26.43 -1.60 0.23
C GLU A 320 26.12 -0.81 -1.06
N ILE A 321 26.24 0.51 -1.03
CA ILE A 321 26.03 1.34 -2.23
C ILE A 321 27.16 1.11 -3.24
N ASP A 322 28.42 1.06 -2.80
CA ASP A 322 29.57 0.77 -3.67
C ASP A 322 29.45 -0.61 -4.32
N GLU A 323 28.99 -1.62 -3.58
CA GLU A 323 28.68 -2.94 -4.12
C GLU A 323 27.62 -2.86 -5.22
N LEU A 324 26.51 -2.14 -5.02
CA LEU A 324 25.48 -1.91 -6.03
C LEU A 324 26.04 -1.19 -7.27
N LEU A 325 26.89 -0.19 -7.10
CA LEU A 325 27.50 0.54 -8.21
C LEU A 325 28.45 -0.36 -9.01
N SER A 326 29.27 -1.16 -8.31
CA SER A 326 30.15 -2.17 -8.92
C SER A 326 29.33 -3.21 -9.70
N PHE A 327 28.17 -3.59 -9.16
CA PHE A 327 27.23 -4.50 -9.78
C PHE A 327 26.69 -3.91 -11.09
N LYS A 328 26.22 -2.66 -11.10
CA LYS A 328 25.76 -1.98 -12.32
C LYS A 328 26.89 -1.75 -13.34
N GLN A 329 28.14 -1.60 -12.90
CA GLN A 329 29.29 -1.54 -13.79
C GLN A 329 29.59 -2.90 -14.45
N LYS A 330 29.51 -4.00 -13.70
CA LYS A 330 29.66 -5.37 -14.24
C LYS A 330 28.63 -5.65 -15.33
N LEU A 331 27.37 -5.26 -15.14
CA LEU A 331 26.32 -5.36 -16.17
C LEU A 331 26.73 -4.65 -17.47
N LYS A 332 27.38 -3.48 -17.39
CA LYS A 332 27.87 -2.75 -18.57
C LYS A 332 29.04 -3.47 -19.24
N SER A 333 29.99 -4.01 -18.48
CA SER A 333 31.12 -4.76 -19.05
C SER A 333 30.69 -6.08 -19.71
N GLU A 334 29.73 -6.79 -19.10
CA GLU A 334 29.21 -8.05 -19.63
C GLU A 334 28.44 -7.88 -20.95
N LYS A 335 27.95 -6.66 -21.26
CA LYS A 335 27.36 -6.39 -22.58
C LYS A 335 28.36 -6.59 -23.72
N ASN A 336 29.65 -6.42 -23.46
CA ASN A 336 30.71 -6.51 -24.45
C ASN A 336 31.50 -7.83 -24.37
N MET A 337 31.09 -8.76 -23.50
CA MET A 337 31.73 -10.06 -23.30
C MET A 337 31.33 -11.04 -24.43
N PRO A 338 32.23 -11.94 -24.87
CA PRO A 338 31.88 -13.03 -25.77
C PRO A 338 30.75 -13.89 -25.22
N LYS A 339 29.89 -14.41 -26.11
CA LYS A 339 28.73 -15.21 -25.71
C LYS A 339 29.16 -16.51 -25.04
N GLU A 340 30.25 -17.09 -25.51
CA GLU A 340 30.85 -18.32 -24.97
C GLU A 340 31.25 -18.13 -23.50
N ASP A 341 31.89 -17.01 -23.16
CA ASP A 341 32.29 -16.70 -21.79
C ASP A 341 31.08 -16.50 -20.87
N LEU A 342 29.99 -15.91 -21.38
CA LEU A 342 28.73 -15.78 -20.64
C LEU A 342 28.09 -17.16 -20.39
N HIS A 343 28.13 -18.06 -21.38
CA HIS A 343 27.64 -19.43 -21.21
C HIS A 343 28.49 -20.21 -20.20
N ILE A 344 29.82 -20.03 -20.20
CA ILE A 344 30.71 -20.66 -19.21
C ILE A 344 30.36 -20.16 -17.80
N LYS A 345 30.15 -18.85 -17.62
CA LYS A 345 29.70 -18.28 -16.34
C LYS A 345 28.34 -18.83 -15.89
N GLN A 346 27.39 -18.93 -16.81
CA GLN A 346 26.07 -19.47 -16.54
C GLN A 346 26.14 -20.94 -16.12
N ALA A 347 26.94 -21.75 -16.83
CA ALA A 347 27.18 -23.16 -16.48
C ALA A 347 27.87 -23.29 -15.11
N ALA A 348 28.88 -22.46 -14.83
CA ALA A 348 29.54 -22.44 -13.52
C ALA A 348 28.56 -22.08 -12.40
N ALA A 349 27.74 -21.03 -12.60
CA ALA A 349 26.71 -20.65 -11.64
C ALA A 349 25.67 -21.76 -11.42
N LEU A 350 25.31 -22.51 -12.47
CA LEU A 350 24.42 -23.66 -12.38
C LEU A 350 25.02 -24.79 -11.53
N VAL A 351 26.31 -25.12 -11.73
CA VAL A 351 27.00 -26.13 -10.91
C VAL A 351 27.00 -25.72 -9.43
N VAL A 352 27.36 -24.47 -9.12
CA VAL A 352 27.35 -23.97 -7.74
C VAL A 352 25.92 -23.92 -7.16
N LYS A 353 24.90 -23.62 -7.97
CA LYS A 353 23.48 -23.72 -7.57
C LYS A 353 23.14 -25.15 -7.13
N LEU A 354 23.53 -26.15 -7.92
CA LEU A 354 23.26 -27.57 -7.61
C LEU A 354 23.99 -28.02 -6.34
N GLU A 355 25.21 -27.55 -6.10
CA GLU A 355 25.89 -27.76 -4.80
C GLU A 355 25.09 -27.14 -3.65
N GLY A 356 24.57 -25.92 -3.84
CA GLY A 356 23.68 -25.26 -2.88
C GLY A 356 22.42 -26.08 -2.59
N ASN A 357 21.75 -26.61 -3.62
CA ASN A 357 20.57 -27.46 -3.48
C ASN A 357 20.90 -28.76 -2.72
N SER A 358 22.08 -29.35 -2.97
CA SER A 358 22.54 -30.54 -2.25
C SER A 358 22.77 -30.25 -0.77
N LEU A 359 23.42 -29.13 -0.44
CA LEU A 359 23.61 -28.68 0.94
C LEU A 359 22.29 -28.40 1.63
N PHE A 360 21.36 -27.72 0.94
CA PHE A 360 20.02 -27.44 1.44
C PHE A 360 19.27 -28.72 1.80
N SER A 361 19.25 -29.69 0.86
CA SER A 361 18.60 -30.99 1.05
C SER A 361 19.23 -31.81 2.18
N SER A 362 20.54 -31.64 2.42
CA SER A 362 21.24 -32.28 3.55
C SER A 362 21.05 -31.58 4.90
N GLY A 363 20.31 -30.47 4.94
CA GLY A 363 20.04 -29.68 6.15
C GLY A 363 21.12 -28.66 6.51
N ASN A 364 22.19 -28.52 5.70
CA ASN A 364 23.21 -27.49 5.90
C ASN A 364 22.78 -26.16 5.27
N ILE A 365 21.88 -25.46 5.96
CA ILE A 365 21.23 -24.24 5.47
C ILE A 365 22.22 -23.08 5.30
N GLU A 366 23.16 -22.90 6.23
CA GLU A 366 24.18 -21.85 6.14
C GLU A 366 25.12 -22.08 4.94
N GLY A 367 25.53 -23.34 4.74
CA GLY A 367 26.34 -23.73 3.58
C GLY A 367 25.59 -23.51 2.26
N ALA A 368 24.29 -23.83 2.21
CA ALA A 368 23.45 -23.57 1.05
C ALA A 368 23.36 -22.07 0.74
N ALA A 369 23.12 -21.22 1.75
CA ALA A 369 23.08 -19.76 1.59
C ALA A 369 24.40 -19.19 1.06
N ALA A 370 25.53 -19.71 1.55
CA ALA A 370 26.86 -19.35 1.06
C ALA A 370 27.05 -19.74 -0.41
N LYS A 371 26.64 -20.95 -0.79
CA LYS A 371 26.71 -21.43 -2.18
C LYS A 371 25.79 -20.66 -3.13
N TYR A 372 24.57 -20.30 -2.72
CA TYR A 372 23.72 -19.44 -3.54
C TYR A 372 24.32 -18.03 -3.71
N SER A 373 25.03 -17.51 -2.71
CA SER A 373 25.76 -16.24 -2.81
C SER A 373 26.92 -16.32 -3.81
N GLU A 374 27.68 -17.41 -3.78
CA GLU A 374 28.72 -17.71 -4.77
C GLU A 374 28.13 -17.83 -6.19
N ALA A 375 27.03 -18.58 -6.34
CA ALA A 375 26.33 -18.71 -7.60
C ALA A 375 25.83 -17.36 -8.14
N LEU A 376 25.29 -16.48 -7.29
CA LEU A 376 24.88 -15.12 -7.68
C LEU A 376 26.06 -14.28 -8.17
N ALA A 377 27.25 -14.44 -7.57
CA ALA A 377 28.45 -13.71 -7.97
C ALA A 377 28.98 -14.16 -9.35
N LEU A 378 28.76 -15.43 -9.71
CA LEU A 378 29.15 -16.00 -11.01
C LEU A 378 28.07 -15.79 -12.09
N CYS A 379 26.80 -15.79 -11.71
CA CYS A 379 25.66 -15.74 -12.61
C CYS A 379 25.68 -14.45 -13.46
N PRO A 380 25.62 -14.55 -14.80
CA PRO A 380 25.55 -13.39 -15.66
C PRO A 380 24.41 -12.45 -15.29
N MET A 381 24.67 -11.15 -15.43
CA MET A 381 23.76 -10.12 -14.92
C MET A 381 22.48 -10.00 -15.75
N LYS A 382 22.52 -10.50 -17.00
CA LYS A 382 21.37 -10.60 -17.90
C LYS A 382 20.52 -11.85 -17.67
N SER A 383 21.04 -12.86 -16.98
CA SER A 383 20.36 -14.12 -16.65
C SER A 383 19.35 -13.91 -15.53
N LYS A 384 18.32 -13.10 -15.81
CA LYS A 384 17.33 -12.67 -14.81
C LYS A 384 16.60 -13.86 -14.19
N LYS A 385 16.19 -14.84 -14.99
CA LYS A 385 15.44 -16.01 -14.53
C LYS A 385 16.22 -16.78 -13.46
N GLU A 386 17.49 -17.06 -13.73
CA GLU A 386 18.38 -17.77 -12.81
C GLU A 386 18.64 -16.95 -11.54
N ARG A 387 18.82 -15.63 -11.67
CA ARG A 387 19.00 -14.74 -10.52
C ARG A 387 17.76 -14.68 -9.64
N VAL A 388 16.55 -14.67 -10.22
CA VAL A 388 15.29 -14.76 -9.46
C VAL A 388 15.28 -16.03 -8.61
N VAL A 389 15.61 -17.19 -9.19
CA VAL A 389 15.64 -18.47 -8.48
C VAL A 389 16.68 -18.45 -7.36
N LEU A 390 17.90 -18.00 -7.64
CA LEU A 390 18.98 -17.93 -6.65
C LEU A 390 18.64 -17.02 -5.46
N HIS A 391 18.13 -15.82 -5.72
CA HIS A 391 17.66 -14.93 -4.65
C HIS A 391 16.51 -15.56 -3.87
N SER A 392 15.55 -16.19 -4.54
CA SER A 392 14.44 -16.85 -3.87
C SER A 392 14.91 -17.99 -2.96
N ASN A 393 15.81 -18.86 -3.43
CA ASN A 393 16.31 -20.00 -2.64
C ASN A 393 17.18 -19.53 -1.46
N ARG A 394 17.96 -18.47 -1.65
CA ARG A 394 18.70 -17.86 -0.54
C ARG A 394 17.77 -17.20 0.48
N ALA A 395 16.66 -16.58 0.05
CA ALA A 395 15.60 -16.11 0.96
C ALA A 395 15.01 -17.26 1.80
N GLN A 396 14.81 -18.45 1.21
CA GLN A 396 14.37 -19.64 1.94
C GLN A 396 15.37 -20.04 3.03
N CYS A 397 16.66 -20.00 2.72
CA CYS A 397 17.71 -20.28 3.71
C CYS A 397 17.62 -19.29 4.87
N TYR A 398 17.47 -17.99 4.58
CA TYR A 398 17.34 -16.97 5.62
C TYR A 398 16.08 -17.11 6.48
N LEU A 399 14.95 -17.57 5.92
CA LEU A 399 13.77 -17.92 6.72
C LEU A 399 14.07 -19.04 7.71
N LEU A 400 14.69 -20.13 7.25
CA LEU A 400 15.04 -21.27 8.10
C LEU A 400 16.06 -20.90 9.17
N LEU A 401 16.96 -19.96 8.87
CA LEU A 401 17.94 -19.40 9.82
C LEU A 401 17.36 -18.31 10.74
N GLN A 402 16.05 -18.05 10.69
CA GLN A 402 15.37 -17.04 11.49
C GLN A 402 15.91 -15.60 11.26
N GLN A 403 16.26 -15.29 10.01
CA GLN A 403 16.78 -13.98 9.56
C GLN A 403 15.77 -13.29 8.63
N PRO A 404 14.63 -12.79 9.15
CA PRO A 404 13.53 -12.29 8.32
C PRO A 404 13.91 -11.06 7.48
N LEU A 405 14.75 -10.16 7.97
CA LEU A 405 15.18 -8.98 7.20
C LEU A 405 15.97 -9.35 5.95
N ALA A 406 16.88 -10.33 6.05
CA ALA A 406 17.64 -10.83 4.91
C ALA A 406 16.73 -11.58 3.92
N ALA A 407 15.77 -12.36 4.42
CA ALA A 407 14.76 -13.01 3.59
C ALA A 407 13.90 -12.00 2.81
N ILE A 408 13.44 -10.90 3.44
CA ILE A 408 12.68 -9.84 2.74
C ILE A 408 13.53 -9.18 1.67
N SER A 409 14.80 -8.87 1.96
CA SER A 409 15.73 -8.28 0.99
C SER A 409 15.86 -9.16 -0.26
N ASP A 410 16.18 -10.44 -0.09
CA ASP A 410 16.34 -11.35 -1.22
C ASP A 410 15.05 -11.64 -1.97
N ALA A 411 13.94 -11.86 -1.26
CA ALA A 411 12.65 -12.08 -1.89
C ALA A 411 12.22 -10.83 -2.69
N THR A 412 12.49 -9.62 -2.19
CA THR A 412 12.24 -8.37 -2.90
C THR A 412 13.09 -8.26 -4.16
N ARG A 413 14.38 -8.56 -4.10
CA ARG A 413 15.26 -8.56 -5.29
C ARG A 413 14.78 -9.55 -6.35
N ALA A 414 14.38 -10.75 -5.94
CA ALA A 414 13.77 -11.73 -6.85
C ALA A 414 12.49 -11.18 -7.51
N LEU A 415 11.61 -10.54 -6.74
CA LEU A 415 10.37 -9.96 -7.26
C LEU A 415 10.60 -8.75 -8.17
N CYS A 416 11.66 -7.98 -7.93
CA CYS A 416 12.08 -6.86 -8.77
C CYS A 416 12.68 -7.32 -10.12
N LEU A 417 13.37 -8.46 -10.13
CA LEU A 417 13.98 -9.04 -11.32
C LEU A 417 12.98 -9.81 -12.20
N HIS A 418 11.93 -10.35 -11.59
CA HIS A 418 10.92 -11.15 -12.28
C HIS A 418 10.14 -10.30 -13.32
N SER A 419 9.76 -10.93 -14.42
CA SER A 419 8.93 -10.33 -15.46
C SER A 419 7.77 -11.27 -15.74
N PRO A 420 6.51 -10.86 -15.50
CA PRO A 420 6.05 -9.57 -14.98
C PRO A 420 6.44 -9.28 -13.52
N LEU A 421 6.64 -8.00 -13.17
CA LEU A 421 7.07 -7.56 -11.83
C LEU A 421 6.14 -8.10 -10.73
N ASN A 422 6.70 -8.44 -9.56
CA ASN A 422 5.97 -8.86 -8.36
C ASN A 422 5.11 -10.14 -8.52
N ARG A 423 5.40 -11.00 -9.52
CA ARG A 423 4.60 -12.21 -9.79
C ARG A 423 5.27 -13.56 -9.47
N HIS A 424 6.47 -13.56 -8.91
CA HIS A 424 7.15 -14.82 -8.57
C HIS A 424 6.57 -15.45 -7.29
N ALA A 425 5.69 -16.45 -7.44
CA ALA A 425 4.93 -17.06 -6.35
C ALA A 425 5.78 -17.50 -5.14
N LYS A 426 6.89 -18.22 -5.36
CA LYS A 426 7.76 -18.69 -4.27
C LYS A 426 8.35 -17.51 -3.48
N SER A 427 8.74 -16.42 -4.15
CA SER A 427 9.26 -15.23 -3.48
C SER A 427 8.18 -14.46 -2.73
N LEU A 428 6.95 -14.36 -3.26
CA LEU A 428 5.82 -13.78 -2.54
C LEU A 428 5.55 -14.52 -1.25
N TRP A 429 5.48 -15.86 -1.31
CA TRP A 429 5.26 -16.69 -0.13
C TRP A 429 6.37 -16.52 0.91
N ARG A 430 7.63 -16.60 0.49
CA ARG A 430 8.80 -16.42 1.36
C ARG A 430 8.80 -15.03 2.03
N ARG A 431 8.43 -13.97 1.29
CA ARG A 431 8.36 -12.61 1.84
C ARG A 431 7.17 -12.43 2.80
N ALA A 432 6.02 -13.04 2.50
CA ALA A 432 4.86 -13.06 3.40
C ALA A 432 5.18 -13.70 4.75
N GLN A 433 5.91 -14.83 4.72
CA GLN A 433 6.42 -15.52 5.90
C GLN A 433 7.38 -14.65 6.71
N ALA A 434 8.33 -14.00 6.05
CA ALA A 434 9.27 -13.10 6.71
C ALA A 434 8.57 -11.88 7.35
N TYR A 435 7.54 -11.33 6.71
CA TYR A 435 6.71 -10.26 7.28
C TYR A 435 5.91 -10.73 8.50
N ASP A 436 5.38 -11.96 8.49
CA ASP A 436 4.70 -12.54 9.66
C ASP A 436 5.64 -12.64 10.87
N MET A 437 6.89 -13.08 10.66
CA MET A 437 7.91 -13.14 11.73
C MET A 437 8.21 -11.79 12.37
N LEU A 438 8.05 -10.70 11.61
CA LEU A 438 8.24 -9.33 12.09
C LEU A 438 6.96 -8.69 12.65
N GLY A 439 5.82 -9.40 12.63
CA GLY A 439 4.53 -8.85 13.02
C GLY A 439 3.95 -7.82 12.04
N LEU A 440 4.49 -7.77 10.82
CA LEU A 440 4.06 -6.88 9.74
C LEU A 440 2.85 -7.48 9.01
N ALA A 441 1.73 -7.51 9.72
CA ALA A 441 0.53 -8.21 9.29
C ALA A 441 -0.04 -7.69 7.97
N LYS A 442 0.09 -6.38 7.71
CA LYS A 442 -0.37 -5.76 6.47
C LYS A 442 0.37 -6.32 5.28
N GLU A 443 1.70 -6.20 5.33
CA GLU A 443 2.59 -6.58 4.25
C GLU A 443 2.55 -8.09 4.01
N SER A 444 2.46 -8.87 5.09
CA SER A 444 2.27 -10.33 5.01
C SER A 444 0.95 -10.71 4.33
N LEU A 445 -0.16 -10.06 4.69
CA LEU A 445 -1.46 -10.33 4.07
C LEU A 445 -1.47 -10.04 2.56
N LEU A 446 -0.91 -8.90 2.15
CA LEU A 446 -0.87 -8.49 0.74
C LEU A 446 -0.05 -9.47 -0.11
N ASP A 447 1.13 -9.88 0.36
CA ASP A 447 1.96 -10.87 -0.33
C ASP A 447 1.27 -12.25 -0.37
N ALA A 448 0.58 -12.66 0.70
CA ALA A 448 -0.15 -13.92 0.73
C ALA A 448 -1.36 -13.93 -0.23
N ILE A 449 -2.11 -12.83 -0.33
CA ILE A 449 -3.22 -12.69 -1.29
C ILE A 449 -2.67 -12.75 -2.73
N LEU A 450 -1.57 -12.04 -3.01
CA LEU A 450 -0.97 -12.07 -4.35
C LEU A 450 -0.42 -13.45 -4.70
N PHE A 451 0.20 -14.14 -3.74
CA PHE A 451 0.62 -15.54 -3.90
C PHE A 451 -0.54 -16.46 -4.29
N ILE A 452 -1.68 -16.36 -3.61
CA ILE A 452 -2.88 -17.15 -3.93
C ILE A 452 -3.38 -16.84 -5.35
N ASN A 453 -3.39 -15.56 -5.72
CA ASN A 453 -3.78 -15.15 -7.08
C ASN A 453 -2.85 -15.75 -8.14
N GLU A 454 -1.53 -15.77 -7.92
CA GLU A 454 -0.58 -16.41 -8.84
C GLU A 454 -0.76 -17.93 -8.90
N CYS A 455 -0.97 -18.60 -7.77
CA CYS A 455 -1.28 -20.04 -7.75
C CYS A 455 -2.53 -20.37 -8.57
N SER A 456 -3.56 -19.52 -8.49
CA SER A 456 -4.81 -19.70 -9.25
C SER A 456 -4.67 -19.50 -10.76
N GLN A 457 -3.65 -18.75 -11.19
CA GLN A 457 -3.38 -18.44 -12.61
C GLN A 457 -2.32 -19.38 -13.24
N SER A 458 -1.62 -20.18 -12.42
CA SER A 458 -0.56 -21.07 -12.88
C SER A 458 -1.10 -22.24 -13.72
N SER A 459 -0.42 -22.56 -14.82
CA SER A 459 -0.70 -23.67 -15.73
C SER A 459 0.21 -24.90 -15.51
N ASP A 460 0.94 -24.90 -14.39
CA ASP A 460 1.83 -25.98 -13.97
C ASP A 460 1.03 -27.28 -13.74
N PRO A 461 1.39 -28.42 -14.36
CA PRO A 461 0.77 -29.72 -14.13
C PRO A 461 0.68 -30.12 -12.65
N ASP A 462 1.70 -29.81 -11.83
CA ASP A 462 1.78 -30.25 -10.43
C ASP A 462 0.86 -29.41 -9.51
N LEU A 463 0.65 -28.13 -9.87
CA LEU A 463 -0.32 -27.23 -9.22
C LEU A 463 -1.74 -27.42 -9.78
N SER A 464 -1.90 -27.69 -11.07
CA SER A 464 -3.19 -27.89 -11.74
C SER A 464 -3.85 -29.23 -11.43
N LEU A 465 -3.08 -30.25 -11.04
CA LEU A 465 -3.61 -31.50 -10.47
C LEU A 465 -4.26 -31.27 -9.09
N ARG A 466 -3.87 -30.23 -8.36
CA ARG A 466 -4.54 -29.76 -7.12
C ARG A 466 -5.71 -28.81 -7.45
N GLN A 467 -6.69 -29.28 -8.24
CA GLN A 467 -7.98 -28.62 -8.55
C GLN A 467 -8.24 -27.29 -7.82
N ASN A 468 -7.85 -26.12 -8.36
CA ASN A 468 -8.28 -24.78 -7.93
C ASN A 468 -8.39 -24.52 -6.41
N LYS A 469 -7.63 -25.24 -5.57
CA LYS A 469 -7.73 -25.16 -4.11
C LYS A 469 -6.53 -24.41 -3.60
N VAL A 470 -6.81 -23.27 -2.97
CA VAL A 470 -5.85 -22.52 -2.18
C VAL A 470 -5.14 -23.49 -1.23
N PRO A 471 -3.80 -23.53 -1.18
CA PRO A 471 -3.12 -24.40 -0.24
C PRO A 471 -3.54 -24.10 1.21
N ASP A 472 -3.80 -25.14 2.01
CA ASP A 472 -4.31 -24.98 3.39
C ASP A 472 -3.40 -24.09 4.25
N TYR A 473 -2.08 -24.17 4.08
CA TYR A 473 -1.13 -23.31 4.76
C TYR A 473 -1.30 -21.82 4.38
N ALA A 474 -1.63 -21.52 3.13
CA ALA A 474 -1.82 -20.17 2.64
C ALA A 474 -3.14 -19.59 3.15
N GLU A 475 -4.19 -20.41 3.18
CA GLU A 475 -5.46 -20.03 3.80
C GLU A 475 -5.29 -19.74 5.30
N ARG A 476 -4.54 -20.58 6.03
CA ARG A 476 -4.23 -20.35 7.46
C ARG A 476 -3.50 -19.04 7.67
N LEU A 477 -2.45 -18.76 6.88
CA LEU A 477 -1.71 -17.51 6.97
C LEU A 477 -2.61 -16.31 6.67
N VAL A 478 -3.41 -16.34 5.61
CA VAL A 478 -4.35 -15.26 5.28
C VAL A 478 -5.34 -15.03 6.41
N LYS A 479 -5.95 -16.08 6.98
CA LYS A 479 -6.86 -15.92 8.14
C LYS A 479 -6.16 -15.30 9.34
N LYS A 480 -4.95 -15.74 9.67
CA LYS A 480 -4.12 -15.17 10.74
C LYS A 480 -3.88 -13.68 10.50
N GLN A 481 -3.41 -13.32 9.31
CA GLN A 481 -3.08 -11.92 8.99
C GLN A 481 -4.31 -11.04 8.84
N MET A 482 -5.43 -11.54 8.31
CA MET A 482 -6.70 -10.81 8.28
C MET A 482 -7.17 -10.44 9.70
N ARG A 483 -7.04 -11.34 10.67
CA ARG A 483 -7.36 -11.05 12.09
C ARG A 483 -6.38 -10.01 12.67
N ALA A 484 -5.09 -10.14 12.38
CA ALA A 484 -4.05 -9.24 12.90
C ALA A 484 -4.08 -7.83 12.27
N ALA A 485 -4.50 -7.74 11.00
CA ALA A 485 -4.68 -6.52 10.23
C ALA A 485 -6.11 -5.97 10.27
N TRP A 486 -7.01 -6.59 11.05
CA TRP A 486 -8.41 -6.20 11.09
C TRP A 486 -8.58 -4.73 11.50
N LEU A 487 -9.44 -4.01 10.77
CA LEU A 487 -9.59 -2.56 10.88
C LEU A 487 -9.95 -2.10 12.30
N PHE A 488 -10.79 -2.86 13.00
CA PHE A 488 -11.20 -2.54 14.37
C PHE A 488 -10.35 -3.21 15.45
N ARG A 489 -9.22 -3.86 15.13
CA ARG A 489 -8.41 -4.60 16.10
C ARG A 489 -8.00 -3.74 17.30
N GLU A 490 -7.47 -2.54 17.06
CA GLU A 490 -7.07 -1.64 18.16
C GLU A 490 -8.29 -1.20 19.00
N SER A 491 -9.43 -0.96 18.36
CA SER A 491 -10.66 -0.56 19.06
C SER A 491 -11.23 -1.69 19.91
N SER A 492 -11.22 -2.92 19.39
CA SER A 492 -11.62 -4.14 20.10
C SER A 492 -10.73 -4.40 21.33
N LEU A 493 -9.41 -4.21 21.20
CA LEU A 493 -8.48 -4.35 22.34
C LEU A 493 -8.72 -3.28 23.42
N LYS A 494 -9.12 -2.06 23.04
CA LYS A 494 -9.39 -0.96 23.98
C LYS A 494 -10.75 -1.08 24.67
N HIS A 495 -11.79 -1.42 23.92
CA HIS A 495 -13.19 -1.35 24.37
C HIS A 495 -13.81 -2.72 24.72
N GLY A 496 -13.10 -3.81 24.46
CA GLY A 496 -13.60 -5.18 24.61
C GLY A 496 -14.29 -5.70 23.35
N GLY A 497 -14.62 -7.00 23.35
CA GLY A 497 -15.25 -7.68 22.22
C GLY A 497 -16.71 -7.29 21.97
N ILE A 498 -17.34 -7.97 21.00
CA ILE A 498 -18.75 -7.77 20.64
C ILE A 498 -19.65 -8.17 21.82
N HIS A 499 -20.63 -7.33 22.14
CA HIS A 499 -21.64 -7.59 23.16
C HIS A 499 -22.97 -8.01 22.51
N CYS A 500 -23.45 -9.20 22.87
CA CYS A 500 -24.80 -9.67 22.61
C CYS A 500 -25.46 -10.04 23.96
N GLU A 501 -26.68 -9.58 24.23
CA GLU A 501 -27.44 -10.03 25.41
C GLU A 501 -27.90 -11.49 25.20
N GLY A 502 -27.12 -12.46 25.66
CA GLY A 502 -27.54 -13.87 25.66
C GLY A 502 -26.45 -14.94 25.68
N ASP A 503 -25.21 -14.62 25.27
CA ASP A 503 -24.12 -15.61 25.29
C ASP A 503 -22.95 -15.15 26.17
N ALA A 504 -22.75 -15.91 27.24
CA ALA A 504 -21.46 -16.00 27.88
C ALA A 504 -20.55 -16.84 26.96
N SER A 505 -19.36 -16.31 26.69
CA SER A 505 -18.23 -16.92 25.98
C SER A 505 -18.42 -17.29 24.51
N ASP A 506 -17.80 -16.49 23.65
CA ASP A 506 -16.79 -17.02 22.72
C ASP A 506 -15.64 -16.00 22.65
N ALA A 507 -14.75 -16.10 23.65
CA ALA A 507 -13.45 -15.49 23.55
C ALA A 507 -12.69 -16.28 22.47
N PHE A 508 -12.46 -15.62 21.33
CA PHE A 508 -11.57 -16.05 20.25
C PHE A 508 -10.52 -17.04 20.74
N GLY A 509 -10.68 -18.31 20.36
CA GLY A 509 -9.74 -19.36 20.74
C GLY A 509 -8.33 -18.98 20.33
N GLN A 510 -7.40 -19.05 21.28
CA GLN A 510 -5.98 -19.18 20.99
C GLN A 510 -5.80 -20.51 20.26
N GLU A 511 -5.82 -20.48 18.92
CA GLU A 511 -5.23 -21.57 18.14
C GLU A 511 -3.75 -21.62 18.50
N ALA A 512 -3.28 -22.80 18.91
CA ALA A 512 -1.87 -23.04 19.19
C ALA A 512 -1.02 -22.61 17.99
N ASP A 513 0.04 -21.87 18.26
CA ASP A 513 1.06 -21.47 17.30
C ASP A 513 1.90 -22.69 16.92
N ASP A 514 1.31 -23.62 16.18
CA ASP A 514 2.02 -24.75 15.57
C ASP A 514 2.69 -24.20 14.29
N SER A 515 3.72 -23.39 14.49
CA SER A 515 4.55 -22.80 13.43
C SER A 515 5.45 -23.86 12.79
N GLU A 516 4.86 -24.87 12.16
CA GLU A 516 5.61 -25.77 11.28
C GLU A 516 5.72 -25.06 9.92
N TRP A 517 6.93 -24.58 9.60
CA TRP A 517 7.23 -23.85 8.36
C TRP A 517 7.10 -24.79 7.16
N GLU A 518 5.90 -24.89 6.59
CA GLU A 518 5.73 -25.65 5.35
C GLU A 518 6.40 -24.92 4.17
N THR A 519 7.41 -25.57 3.61
CA THR A 519 8.12 -25.14 2.41
C THR A 519 7.32 -25.53 1.17
N VAL A 520 7.11 -24.60 0.24
CA VAL A 520 6.69 -24.93 -1.12
C VAL A 520 7.78 -25.82 -1.72
N SER A 521 7.44 -27.07 -2.08
CA SER A 521 8.39 -28.06 -2.60
C SER A 521 9.30 -27.48 -3.68
N GLU A 522 10.60 -27.75 -3.57
CA GLU A 522 11.62 -27.33 -4.52
C GLU A 522 11.71 -28.25 -5.75
N SER A 523 10.65 -28.98 -6.11
CA SER A 523 10.68 -29.82 -7.31
C SER A 523 11.10 -28.97 -8.51
N ASP A 524 12.23 -29.36 -9.08
CA ASP A 524 12.97 -28.60 -10.07
C ASP A 524 12.08 -28.28 -11.28
N GLY A 525 12.01 -27.00 -11.62
CA GLY A 525 11.32 -26.49 -12.80
C GLY A 525 12.06 -26.82 -14.09
N GLU A 526 12.19 -28.10 -14.42
CA GLU A 526 12.57 -28.51 -15.78
C GLU A 526 11.43 -28.27 -16.79
N ASP A 527 10.17 -28.13 -16.33
CA ASP A 527 9.01 -28.02 -17.23
C ASP A 527 8.65 -26.57 -17.65
N ASP A 528 9.00 -25.55 -16.84
CA ASP A 528 8.91 -24.14 -17.28
C ASP A 528 10.03 -23.77 -18.26
N GLU A 529 11.16 -24.48 -18.22
CA GLU A 529 12.26 -24.32 -19.19
C GLU A 529 11.88 -24.86 -20.59
N ARG A 530 10.97 -25.84 -20.69
CA ARG A 530 10.59 -26.44 -21.99
C ARG A 530 9.54 -25.66 -22.77
N ARG A 531 8.73 -24.80 -22.12
CA ARG A 531 7.63 -24.08 -22.81
C ARG A 531 7.96 -22.65 -23.19
N GLU A 532 9.01 -22.05 -22.63
CA GLU A 532 9.49 -20.72 -23.04
C GLU A 532 10.78 -20.75 -23.88
N ALA A 533 11.35 -21.94 -24.14
CA ALA A 533 12.42 -22.10 -25.12
C ALA A 533 11.99 -21.78 -26.58
N ASP A 534 10.68 -21.74 -26.85
CA ASP A 534 10.15 -21.38 -28.19
C ASP A 534 10.25 -19.87 -28.50
N ASP A 535 10.47 -19.01 -27.49
CA ASP A 535 10.69 -17.57 -27.67
C ASP A 535 12.18 -17.18 -27.82
N GLU A 536 13.08 -18.16 -27.95
CA GLU A 536 14.47 -17.94 -28.40
C GLU A 536 14.58 -17.57 -29.91
N THR A 537 13.49 -17.20 -30.57
CA THR A 537 13.51 -16.80 -31.99
C THR A 537 13.83 -15.33 -32.26
N GLU A 538 14.28 -14.55 -31.28
CA GLU A 538 14.81 -13.19 -31.53
C GLU A 538 16.31 -13.13 -31.88
N TRP A 539 16.95 -14.29 -32.14
CA TRP A 539 18.38 -14.38 -32.47
C TRP A 539 18.69 -14.73 -33.93
N LYS A 540 17.73 -14.54 -34.85
CA LYS A 540 17.98 -14.63 -36.30
C LYS A 540 17.31 -13.50 -37.08
N SER A 541 18.06 -12.45 -37.37
CA SER A 541 18.32 -11.96 -38.75
C SER A 541 18.84 -10.52 -38.70
N GLY A 542 20.16 -10.38 -38.62
CA GLY A 542 20.87 -9.17 -39.03
C GLY A 542 21.72 -9.52 -40.23
N GLY A 543 21.09 -9.64 -41.41
CA GLY A 543 21.76 -10.01 -42.65
C GLY A 543 21.15 -9.26 -43.84
N HIS A 544 21.94 -8.32 -44.36
CA HIS A 544 21.81 -7.59 -45.63
C HIS A 544 20.61 -7.93 -46.54
N ARG A 545 19.81 -6.90 -46.84
CA ARG A 545 19.14 -6.79 -48.14
C ARG A 545 19.55 -5.49 -48.81
N GLU A 546 20.30 -5.66 -49.90
CA GLU A 546 20.56 -4.64 -50.91
C GLU A 546 19.22 -4.22 -51.54
N ASP A 547 19.03 -2.91 -51.67
CA ASP A 547 17.98 -2.32 -52.48
C ASP A 547 18.31 -2.52 -53.97
N ALA A 548 17.47 -3.29 -54.66
CA ALA A 548 17.42 -3.32 -56.12
C ALA A 548 16.01 -2.95 -56.59
N TYR A 549 15.94 -1.78 -57.21
CA TYR A 549 14.94 -1.30 -58.16
C TYR A 549 14.30 -2.41 -59.03
N GLU A 550 12.97 -2.38 -59.24
CA GLU A 550 12.31 -1.93 -60.49
C GLU A 550 10.80 -2.23 -60.54
N LYS A 551 10.05 -1.17 -60.89
CA LYS A 551 8.86 -1.09 -61.78
C LYS A 551 8.00 -2.34 -62.02
N SER A 552 6.73 -2.26 -61.60
CA SER A 552 5.58 -1.99 -62.49
C SER A 552 4.32 -1.74 -61.68
#